data_AF-A0A521K5B4-F1
#
_entry.id   AF-A0A521K5B4-F1
#
_cell.length_a   1.000
_cell.length_b   1.000
_cell.length_c   1.000
_cell.angle_alpha   90.00
_cell.angle_beta   90.00
_cell.angle_gamma   90.00
#
_symmetry.space_group_name_H-M   'P 1'
#
loop_
_entity.id
_entity.type
_entity.pdbx_description
1 polymer ?
#
loop_
_entity_poly.entity_id
_entity_poly.type
_entity_poly.pdbx_seq_one_letter_code
_entity_poly.pdbx_strand_id
1 'polypeptide(L)'
;MRLRLLSIVLAFPTFLGAMAQAQEQVAVCPDPAKPCTSAAKTFAPYELAFQLPDKLEPNKDYKTRPFQAVILKTFPKFEPGGDECDGGEFSTKIEKQRAQLQKLFPDRKVFAGHQCPDMGAVLYQVNGRPYSQFFIAVYGGETRAESKQVIAQARGKLSRPTIKEMQAVYTMLAE
;
A
#
# COMPACT_ATOMS: atom_id res chain seq x y z
N MET A 1 -33.13 70.53 20.51
CA MET A 1 -31.80 70.08 20.03
C MET A 1 -31.16 69.22 21.10
N ARG A 2 -31.04 67.90 20.89
CA ARG A 2 -30.05 66.96 21.47
C ARG A 2 -30.40 65.53 21.03
N LEU A 3 -29.75 65.11 19.96
CA LEU A 3 -29.80 63.76 19.38
C LEU A 3 -28.88 62.86 20.22
N ARG A 4 -29.38 61.75 20.78
CA ARG A 4 -28.56 60.72 21.43
C ARG A 4 -28.30 59.61 20.41
N LEU A 5 -27.05 59.48 19.97
CA LEU A 5 -26.56 58.42 19.09
C LEU A 5 -26.45 57.09 19.85
N LEU A 6 -27.09 56.06 19.30
CA LEU A 6 -26.87 54.65 19.64
C LEU A 6 -25.51 54.19 19.08
N SER A 7 -24.70 53.53 19.89
CA SER A 7 -23.57 52.73 19.42
C SER A 7 -23.87 51.26 19.71
N ILE A 8 -24.26 50.51 18.68
CA ILE A 8 -24.35 49.04 18.72
C ILE A 8 -23.02 48.49 18.22
N VAL A 9 -22.25 47.88 19.12
CA VAL A 9 -21.00 47.18 18.79
C VAL A 9 -21.36 45.77 18.34
N LEU A 10 -21.31 45.53 17.03
CA LEU A 10 -21.45 44.20 16.41
C LEU A 10 -20.11 43.46 16.48
N ALA A 11 -19.99 42.52 17.42
CA ALA A 11 -18.87 41.59 17.49
C ALA A 11 -19.08 40.45 16.48
N PHE A 12 -18.28 40.42 15.41
CA PHE A 12 -18.22 39.31 14.46
C PHE A 12 -17.30 38.20 15.01
N PRO A 13 -17.78 36.95 15.19
CA PRO A 13 -16.92 35.84 15.55
C PRO A 13 -16.17 35.35 14.31
N THR A 14 -14.85 35.57 14.28
CA THR A 14 -13.94 34.97 13.30
C THR A 14 -13.78 33.48 13.61
N PHE A 15 -14.54 32.64 12.91
CA PHE A 15 -14.29 31.20 12.85
C PHE A 15 -13.03 30.95 12.00
N LEU A 16 -11.88 30.78 12.64
CA LEU A 16 -10.69 30.20 12.01
C LEU A 16 -10.90 28.68 11.86
N GLY A 17 -11.45 28.27 10.72
CA GLY A 17 -11.49 26.86 10.33
C GLY A 17 -10.10 26.40 9.91
N ALA A 18 -9.47 25.54 10.71
CA ALA A 18 -8.25 24.84 10.31
C ALA A 18 -8.60 23.86 9.17
N MET A 19 -8.16 24.16 7.95
CA MET A 19 -8.25 23.22 6.84
C MET A 19 -7.22 22.10 7.06
N ALA A 20 -7.69 20.95 7.50
CA ALA A 20 -6.90 19.72 7.46
C ALA A 20 -6.61 19.40 5.99
N GLN A 21 -5.35 19.52 5.56
CA GLN A 21 -4.93 19.10 4.24
C GLN A 21 -5.08 17.58 4.14
N ALA A 22 -6.12 17.12 3.45
CA ALA A 22 -6.30 15.71 3.15
C ALA A 22 -5.10 15.25 2.31
N GLN A 23 -4.29 14.35 2.86
CA GLN A 23 -3.17 13.78 2.15
C GLN A 23 -3.69 13.02 0.92
N GLU A 24 -3.28 13.44 -0.27
CA GLU A 24 -3.75 12.88 -1.53
C GLU A 24 -3.35 11.40 -1.61
N GLN A 25 -4.33 10.51 -1.46
CA GLN A 25 -4.10 9.07 -1.52
C GLN A 25 -3.91 8.65 -2.97
N VAL A 26 -2.80 7.97 -3.25
CA VAL A 26 -2.34 7.66 -4.61
C VAL A 26 -2.85 6.30 -5.11
N ALA A 27 -2.96 6.16 -6.43
CA ALA A 27 -3.41 4.91 -7.06
C ALA A 27 -2.27 3.89 -7.19
N VAL A 28 -2.62 2.61 -7.08
CA VAL A 28 -1.74 1.47 -7.40
C VAL A 28 -1.65 1.31 -8.93
N CYS A 29 -0.49 0.88 -9.44
CA CYS A 29 -0.38 0.36 -10.81
C CYS A 29 -0.52 -1.17 -10.80
N PRO A 30 -1.70 -1.71 -11.19
CA PRO A 30 -2.00 -3.13 -10.99
C PRO A 30 -1.43 -4.04 -12.07
N ASP A 31 -1.05 -3.52 -13.24
CA ASP A 31 -0.53 -4.31 -14.37
C ASP A 31 0.98 -4.50 -14.20
N PRO A 32 1.48 -5.75 -14.07
CA PRO A 32 2.91 -6.01 -13.92
C PRO A 32 3.74 -5.62 -15.15
N ALA A 33 3.14 -5.49 -16.33
CA ALA A 33 3.81 -5.02 -17.54
C ALA A 33 3.87 -3.49 -17.62
N LYS A 34 3.14 -2.77 -16.77
CA LYS A 34 3.08 -1.31 -16.71
C LYS A 34 3.17 -0.82 -15.26
N PRO A 35 4.28 -1.12 -14.54
CA PRO A 35 4.45 -0.65 -13.17
C PRO A 35 4.52 0.88 -13.12
N CYS A 36 4.10 1.45 -12.00
CA CYS A 36 4.33 2.87 -11.72
C CYS A 36 5.84 3.12 -11.67
N THR A 37 6.29 4.19 -12.32
CA THR A 37 7.68 4.64 -12.29
C THR A 37 7.78 5.92 -11.47
N SER A 38 8.86 6.07 -10.69
CA SER A 38 9.17 7.29 -9.97
C SER A 38 10.67 7.53 -10.02
N ALA A 39 11.09 8.79 -10.12
CA ALA A 39 12.50 9.16 -10.01
C ALA A 39 13.04 8.91 -8.58
N ALA A 40 12.16 8.86 -7.57
CA ALA A 40 12.54 8.76 -6.18
C ALA A 40 12.65 7.32 -5.64
N LYS A 41 12.04 6.34 -6.31
CA LYS A 41 12.11 4.93 -5.92
C LYS A 41 12.04 4.00 -7.13
N THR A 42 12.96 3.04 -7.17
CA THR A 42 12.84 1.83 -7.98
C THR A 42 12.11 0.77 -7.15
N PHE A 43 10.93 0.35 -7.60
CA PHE A 43 10.19 -0.72 -6.93
C PHE A 43 10.83 -2.09 -7.20
N ALA A 44 11.01 -2.90 -6.16
CA ALA A 44 11.53 -4.25 -6.30
C ALA A 44 10.50 -5.18 -7.00
N PRO A 45 10.94 -6.31 -7.60
CA PRO A 45 10.05 -7.18 -8.36
C PRO A 45 8.84 -7.73 -7.58
N TYR A 46 8.96 -7.86 -6.26
CA TYR A 46 7.91 -8.34 -5.37
C TYR A 46 7.02 -7.23 -4.79
N GLU A 47 7.36 -5.96 -4.98
CA GLU A 47 6.60 -4.83 -4.47
C GLU A 47 5.43 -4.47 -5.37
N LEU A 48 4.35 -4.01 -4.75
CA LEU A 48 3.23 -3.40 -5.43
C LEU A 48 3.57 -1.94 -5.74
N ALA A 49 3.83 -1.63 -7.00
CA ALA A 49 4.14 -0.27 -7.43
C ALA A 49 2.90 0.62 -7.35
N PHE A 50 3.10 1.86 -6.90
CA PHE A 50 2.08 2.89 -6.84
C PHE A 50 2.68 4.25 -7.15
N GLN A 51 1.85 5.23 -7.48
CA GLN A 51 2.32 6.55 -7.87
C GLN A 51 3.00 7.23 -6.69
N LEU A 52 4.22 7.72 -6.90
CA LEU A 52 4.98 8.51 -5.94
C LEU A 52 5.35 9.84 -6.59
N PRO A 53 5.42 10.94 -5.83
CA PRO A 53 5.96 12.18 -6.37
C PRO A 53 7.44 12.01 -6.71
N ASP A 54 7.94 12.83 -7.64
CA ASP A 54 9.34 12.77 -8.08
C ASP A 54 10.35 13.16 -6.98
N LYS A 55 9.88 13.87 -5.95
CA LYS A 55 10.66 14.24 -4.78
C LYS A 55 9.92 13.82 -3.53
N LEU A 56 10.62 13.07 -2.68
CA LEU A 56 10.10 12.60 -1.40
C LEU A 56 10.66 13.45 -0.26
N GLU A 57 9.81 13.71 0.72
CA GLU A 57 10.21 14.31 1.97
C GLU A 57 10.64 13.18 2.93
N PRO A 58 11.80 13.30 3.60
CA PRO A 58 12.22 12.31 4.58
C PRO A 58 11.21 12.15 5.71
N ASN A 59 11.06 10.93 6.22
CA ASN A 59 10.19 10.53 7.31
C ASN A 59 8.69 10.80 7.08
N LYS A 60 8.28 10.98 5.81
CA LYS A 60 6.88 11.12 5.40
C LYS A 60 6.36 9.82 4.82
N ASP A 61 5.22 9.35 5.33
CA ASP A 61 4.52 8.20 4.77
C ASP A 61 3.78 8.60 3.49
N TYR A 62 4.02 7.90 2.39
CA TYR A 62 3.24 7.98 1.15
C TYR A 62 2.34 6.76 1.04
N LYS A 63 1.02 6.95 1.05
CA LYS A 63 0.03 5.88 1.19
C LYS A 63 -0.91 5.81 -0.01
N THR A 64 -1.20 4.60 -0.46
CA THR A 64 -2.22 4.39 -1.49
C THR A 64 -3.63 4.59 -0.94
N ARG A 65 -4.59 4.76 -1.85
CA ARG A 65 -6.00 4.49 -1.54
C ARG A 65 -6.15 3.03 -1.08
N PRO A 66 -7.12 2.71 -0.20
CA PRO A 66 -7.44 1.33 0.14
C PRO A 66 -7.77 0.52 -1.12
N PHE A 67 -7.25 -0.70 -1.17
CA PHE A 67 -7.51 -1.65 -2.24
C PHE A 67 -7.75 -3.05 -1.66
N GLN A 68 -8.31 -3.94 -2.45
CA GLN A 68 -8.51 -5.32 -2.04
C GLN A 68 -7.34 -6.18 -2.51
N ALA A 69 -6.66 -6.82 -1.57
CA ALA A 69 -5.65 -7.84 -1.83
C ALA A 69 -6.29 -9.23 -1.68
N VAL A 70 -6.04 -10.11 -2.66
CA VAL A 70 -6.34 -11.54 -2.51
C VAL A 70 -5.08 -12.23 -2.01
N ILE A 71 -5.07 -12.58 -0.73
CA ILE A 71 -3.98 -13.33 -0.09
C ILE A 71 -3.98 -14.75 -0.65
N LEU A 72 -2.91 -15.11 -1.35
CA LEU A 72 -2.72 -16.40 -2.00
C LEU A 72 -2.01 -17.39 -1.08
N LYS A 73 -1.09 -16.89 -0.24
CA LYS A 73 -0.32 -17.70 0.70
C LYS A 73 0.17 -16.84 1.86
N THR A 74 0.26 -17.44 3.05
CA THR A 74 0.85 -16.84 4.25
C THR A 74 1.97 -17.73 4.78
N PHE A 75 2.99 -17.13 5.40
CA PHE A 75 4.15 -17.83 5.96
C PHE A 75 4.27 -17.52 7.46
N PRO A 76 3.50 -18.20 8.33
CA PRO A 76 3.44 -17.88 9.76
C PRO A 76 4.71 -18.25 10.54
N LYS A 77 5.59 -19.07 9.96
CA LYS A 77 6.85 -19.53 10.56
C LYS A 77 8.09 -18.87 9.93
N PHE A 78 7.88 -17.87 9.08
CA PHE A 78 8.99 -17.16 8.47
C PHE A 78 9.65 -16.26 9.52
N GLU A 79 10.97 -16.36 9.65
CA GLU A 79 11.77 -15.56 10.59
C GLU A 79 12.54 -14.49 9.81
N PRO A 80 12.22 -13.19 9.96
CA PRO A 80 12.97 -12.12 9.30
C PRO A 80 14.41 -12.08 9.81
N GLY A 81 15.36 -12.08 8.87
CA GLY A 81 16.80 -12.13 9.17
C GLY A 81 17.33 -13.53 9.51
N GLY A 82 16.50 -14.57 9.43
CA GLY A 82 16.93 -15.97 9.52
C GLY A 82 17.50 -16.50 8.21
N ASP A 83 17.86 -17.79 8.20
CA ASP A 83 18.48 -18.47 7.05
C ASP A 83 17.64 -18.41 5.76
N GLU A 84 16.32 -18.19 5.86
CA GLU A 84 15.43 -18.07 4.70
C GLU A 84 15.59 -16.73 3.94
N CYS A 85 16.37 -15.78 4.47
CA CYS A 85 16.66 -14.50 3.84
C CYS A 85 17.84 -14.51 2.87
N ASP A 86 18.51 -15.65 2.66
CA ASP A 86 19.57 -15.89 1.66
C ASP A 86 20.64 -14.78 1.53
N GLY A 87 20.82 -13.93 2.56
CA GLY A 87 21.73 -12.77 2.54
C GLY A 87 21.27 -11.55 1.74
N GLY A 88 20.01 -11.46 1.31
CA GLY A 88 19.47 -10.37 0.47
C GLY A 88 18.26 -9.63 1.07
N GLU A 89 17.72 -8.69 0.29
CA GLU A 89 16.54 -7.86 0.64
C GLU A 89 15.22 -8.66 0.65
N PHE A 90 15.23 -9.90 0.14
CA PHE A 90 14.05 -10.78 0.07
C PHE A 90 14.44 -12.26 0.08
N SER A 91 13.46 -13.13 0.39
CA SER A 91 13.67 -14.58 0.36
C SER A 91 13.56 -15.13 -1.06
N THR A 92 14.61 -15.78 -1.57
CA THR A 92 14.60 -16.38 -2.92
C THR A 92 13.50 -17.42 -3.07
N LYS A 93 13.24 -18.18 -1.99
CA LYS A 93 12.19 -19.21 -1.93
C LYS A 93 10.80 -18.62 -2.11
N ILE A 94 10.51 -17.49 -1.46
CA ILE A 94 9.20 -16.85 -1.58
C ILE A 94 9.10 -16.12 -2.92
N GLU A 95 10.15 -15.44 -3.37
CA GLU A 95 10.16 -14.78 -4.69
C GLU A 95 9.93 -15.77 -5.83
N LYS A 96 10.56 -16.94 -5.80
CA LYS A 96 10.30 -18.01 -6.77
C LYS A 96 8.84 -18.43 -6.79
N GLN A 97 8.20 -18.53 -5.62
CA GLN A 97 6.76 -18.86 -5.53
C GLN A 97 5.89 -17.71 -6.05
N ARG A 98 6.23 -16.46 -5.72
CA ARG A 98 5.54 -15.27 -6.23
C ARG A 98 5.61 -15.21 -7.76
N ALA A 99 6.79 -15.43 -8.35
CA ALA A 99 6.99 -15.46 -9.79
C ALA A 99 6.19 -16.58 -10.49
N GLN A 100 6.06 -17.75 -9.85
CA GLN A 100 5.18 -18.82 -10.35
C GLN A 100 3.71 -18.42 -10.31
N LEU A 101 3.25 -17.81 -9.21
CA LEU A 101 1.89 -17.32 -9.07
C LEU A 101 1.59 -16.17 -10.04
N GLN A 102 2.56 -15.31 -10.35
CA GLN A 102 2.42 -14.22 -11.33
C GLN A 102 1.97 -14.73 -12.70
N LYS A 103 2.38 -15.94 -13.10
CA LYS A 103 1.97 -16.56 -14.36
C LYS A 103 0.47 -16.88 -14.41
N LEU A 104 -0.18 -17.03 -13.25
CA LEU A 104 -1.64 -17.25 -13.18
C LEU A 104 -2.42 -15.93 -13.31
N PHE A 105 -1.76 -14.80 -13.15
CA PHE A 105 -2.35 -13.47 -13.11
C PHE A 105 -1.56 -12.51 -14.01
N PRO A 106 -1.56 -12.70 -15.34
CA PRO A 106 -0.67 -11.95 -16.24
C PRO A 106 -0.95 -10.44 -16.27
N ASP A 107 -2.17 -10.03 -15.94
CA ASP A 107 -2.67 -8.65 -15.96
C ASP A 107 -2.85 -8.05 -14.54
N ARG A 108 -2.49 -8.79 -13.50
CA ARG A 108 -2.60 -8.36 -12.10
C ARG A 108 -1.30 -8.65 -11.35
N LYS A 109 -0.75 -7.62 -10.71
CA LYS A 109 0.50 -7.72 -9.97
C LYS A 109 0.33 -8.69 -8.80
N VAL A 110 1.17 -9.72 -8.79
CA VAL A 110 1.41 -10.56 -7.61
C VAL A 110 2.58 -9.97 -6.85
N PHE A 111 2.32 -9.62 -5.60
CA PHE A 111 3.26 -8.95 -4.71
C PHE A 111 3.41 -9.74 -3.41
N ALA A 112 4.45 -9.42 -2.64
CA ALA A 112 4.70 -10.05 -1.35
C ALA A 112 4.92 -9.00 -0.27
N GLY A 113 4.46 -9.31 0.93
CA GLY A 113 4.79 -8.53 2.12
C GLY A 113 6.25 -8.76 2.51
N HIS A 114 6.92 -7.67 2.92
CA HIS A 114 8.29 -7.59 3.42
C HIS A 114 8.77 -8.90 4.05
N GLN A 115 9.88 -9.45 3.54
CA GLN A 115 10.37 -10.78 3.93
C GLN A 115 11.66 -10.68 4.73
N CYS A 116 12.57 -9.78 4.37
CA CYS A 116 13.87 -9.66 5.00
C CYS A 116 14.12 -8.20 5.37
N PRO A 117 14.99 -7.91 6.35
CA PRO A 117 15.27 -6.55 6.78
C PRO A 117 15.68 -5.66 5.59
N ASP A 118 14.76 -4.81 5.16
CA ASP A 118 14.88 -3.86 4.05
C ASP A 118 14.17 -2.56 4.43
N MET A 119 14.97 -1.57 4.82
CA MET A 119 14.48 -0.27 5.28
C MET A 119 13.86 0.57 4.15
N GLY A 120 14.02 0.17 2.88
CA GLY A 120 13.47 0.83 1.70
C GLY A 120 12.22 0.14 1.11
N ALA A 121 11.73 -0.92 1.74
CA ALA A 121 10.62 -1.71 1.22
C ALA A 121 9.25 -1.01 1.33
N VAL A 122 8.35 -1.34 0.40
CA VAL A 122 6.92 -1.06 0.53
C VAL A 122 6.33 -1.88 1.67
N LEU A 123 5.71 -1.20 2.63
CA LEU A 123 4.97 -1.78 3.72
C LEU A 123 3.49 -1.90 3.35
N TYR A 124 2.82 -2.91 3.91
CA TYR A 124 1.39 -3.13 3.70
C TYR A 124 0.65 -3.04 5.02
N GLN A 125 -0.43 -2.29 5.04
CA GLN A 125 -1.25 -2.06 6.23
C GLN A 125 -2.66 -2.59 6.05
N VAL A 126 -3.24 -3.09 7.14
CA VAL A 126 -4.67 -3.44 7.26
C VAL A 126 -5.21 -2.67 8.45
N ASN A 127 -6.32 -1.95 8.27
CA ASN A 127 -6.93 -1.10 9.32
C ASN A 127 -5.92 -0.11 9.94
N GLY A 128 -5.06 0.49 9.11
CA GLY A 128 -4.04 1.48 9.54
C GLY A 128 -2.88 0.91 10.35
N ARG A 129 -2.74 -0.42 10.43
CA ARG A 129 -1.64 -1.08 11.14
C ARG A 129 -0.83 -1.95 10.18
N PRO A 130 0.50 -2.05 10.33
CA PRO A 130 1.31 -2.99 9.54
C PRO A 130 0.74 -4.39 9.59
N TYR A 131 0.64 -5.03 8.43
CA TYR A 131 0.18 -6.41 8.33
C TYR A 131 1.28 -7.34 8.85
N SER A 132 0.99 -8.04 9.95
CA SER A 132 2.01 -8.75 10.75
C SER A 132 2.44 -10.11 10.19
N GLN A 133 1.75 -10.63 9.17
CA GLN A 133 2.07 -11.92 8.56
C GLN A 133 2.86 -11.72 7.28
N PHE A 134 3.84 -12.58 7.02
CA PHE A 134 4.46 -12.71 5.71
C PHE A 134 3.48 -13.35 4.72
N PHE A 135 3.41 -12.82 3.49
CA PHE A 135 2.41 -13.26 2.53
C PHE A 135 2.85 -13.10 1.07
N ILE A 136 2.17 -13.84 0.19
CA ILE A 136 2.05 -13.52 -1.24
C ILE A 136 0.58 -13.20 -1.51
N ALA A 137 0.32 -12.10 -2.21
CA ALA A 137 -1.00 -11.67 -2.62
C ALA A 137 -1.02 -11.25 -4.09
N VAL A 138 -2.21 -11.21 -4.67
CA VAL A 138 -2.46 -10.54 -5.95
C VAL A 138 -3.33 -9.32 -5.71
N TYR A 139 -3.07 -8.25 -6.47
CA TYR A 139 -3.95 -7.08 -6.50
C TYR A 139 -5.34 -7.49 -7.00
N GLY A 140 -6.33 -7.34 -6.12
CA GLY A 140 -7.69 -7.81 -6.31
C GLY A 140 -8.67 -6.74 -6.81
N GLY A 141 -8.25 -5.48 -6.94
CA GLY A 141 -9.10 -4.37 -7.37
C GLY A 141 -9.35 -3.33 -6.28
N GLU A 142 -10.15 -2.33 -6.60
CA GLU A 142 -10.60 -1.31 -5.63
C GLU A 142 -11.78 -1.83 -4.80
N THR A 143 -12.51 -2.82 -5.31
CA THR A 143 -13.73 -3.36 -4.70
C THR A 143 -13.65 -4.84 -4.37
N ARG A 144 -14.43 -5.26 -3.35
CA ARG A 144 -14.52 -6.67 -2.96
C ARG A 144 -15.11 -7.55 -4.06
N ALA A 145 -15.92 -6.97 -4.96
CA ALA A 145 -16.50 -7.67 -6.09
C ALA A 145 -15.43 -8.07 -7.12
N GLU A 146 -14.52 -7.15 -7.46
CA GLU A 146 -13.39 -7.43 -8.36
C GLU A 146 -12.49 -8.54 -7.78
N SER A 147 -12.24 -8.51 -6.47
CA SER A 147 -11.40 -9.55 -5.84
C SER A 147 -12.04 -10.93 -5.89
N LYS A 148 -13.37 -11.01 -5.80
CA LYS A 148 -14.09 -12.27 -6.01
C LYS A 148 -13.96 -12.76 -7.45
N GLN A 149 -13.92 -11.86 -8.44
CA GLN A 149 -13.65 -12.23 -9.83
C GLN A 149 -12.23 -12.77 -10.00
N VAL A 150 -11.23 -12.16 -9.36
CA VAL A 150 -9.84 -12.66 -9.37
C VAL A 150 -9.75 -14.07 -8.77
N ILE A 151 -10.40 -14.32 -7.63
CA ILE A 151 -10.48 -15.67 -7.04
C ILE A 151 -11.15 -16.65 -8.03
N ALA A 152 -12.23 -16.23 -8.68
CA ALA A 152 -12.97 -17.06 -9.63
C ALA A 152 -12.21 -17.33 -10.95
N GLN A 153 -11.22 -16.52 -11.32
CA GLN A 153 -10.35 -16.78 -12.47
C GLN A 153 -9.31 -17.86 -12.17
N ALA A 154 -8.86 -17.96 -10.91
CA ALA A 154 -7.85 -18.93 -10.48
C ALA A 154 -8.43 -20.30 -10.05
N ARG A 155 -9.70 -20.60 -10.39
CA ARG A 155 -10.49 -21.83 -10.09
C ARG A 155 -9.63 -23.06 -9.75
N GLY A 156 -9.69 -23.50 -8.49
CA GLY A 156 -9.06 -24.73 -8.01
C GLY A 156 -7.54 -24.71 -7.86
N LYS A 157 -6.85 -23.65 -8.33
CA LYS A 157 -5.39 -23.51 -8.21
C LYS A 157 -4.95 -22.82 -6.91
N LEU A 158 -5.87 -22.12 -6.24
CA LEU A 158 -5.60 -21.42 -4.98
C LEU A 158 -6.05 -22.24 -3.78
N SER A 159 -5.18 -22.42 -2.80
CA SER A 159 -5.54 -23.01 -1.52
C SER A 159 -6.10 -21.93 -0.59
N ARG A 160 -7.44 -21.92 -0.44
CA ARG A 160 -8.18 -21.09 0.53
C ARG A 160 -7.80 -19.60 0.49
N PRO A 161 -7.94 -18.90 -0.66
CA PRO A 161 -7.60 -17.49 -0.74
C PRO A 161 -8.50 -16.65 0.18
N THR A 162 -7.92 -15.61 0.80
CA THR A 162 -8.68 -14.66 1.63
C THR A 162 -8.56 -13.25 1.05
N ILE A 163 -9.60 -12.43 1.22
CA ILE A 163 -9.59 -11.03 0.77
C ILE A 163 -9.28 -10.14 1.98
N LYS A 164 -8.37 -9.19 1.80
CA LYS A 164 -8.03 -8.16 2.78
C LYS A 164 -8.07 -6.80 2.12
N GLU A 165 -8.70 -5.83 2.78
CA GLU A 165 -8.54 -4.44 2.41
C GLU A 165 -7.19 -3.95 2.94
N MET A 166 -6.34 -3.44 2.04
CA MET A 166 -4.96 -3.07 2.31
C MET A 166 -4.65 -1.66 1.81
N GLN A 167 -3.62 -1.06 2.39
CA GLN A 167 -2.91 0.10 1.83
C GLN A 167 -1.43 -0.24 1.68
N ALA A 168 -0.82 0.19 0.58
CA ALA A 168 0.62 0.17 0.42
C ALA A 168 1.18 1.50 0.92
N VAL A 169 2.30 1.43 1.64
CA VAL A 169 2.95 2.56 2.30
C VAL A 169 4.43 2.53 1.97
N TYR A 170 4.97 3.68 1.57
CA TYR A 170 6.40 3.86 1.42
C TYR A 170 6.84 5.09 2.22
N THR A 171 7.95 4.95 2.93
CA THR A 171 8.53 6.01 3.75
C THR A 171 10.02 6.04 3.48
N MET A 172 10.51 7.15 2.95
CA MET A 172 11.95 7.38 2.82
C MET A 172 12.47 7.86 4.17
N LEU A 173 13.37 7.10 4.80
CA LEU A 173 13.96 7.51 6.07
C LEU A 173 15.07 8.54 5.83
N ALA A 174 15.19 9.52 6.73
CA ALA A 174 16.35 10.40 6.74
C ALA A 174 17.58 9.62 7.22
N GLU A 175 18.72 9.76 6.52
CA GLU A 175 20.03 9.30 6.98
C GLU A 175 20.54 10.12 8.17
#